data_AF-A0A6L6Q6W7-F1
#
_entry.id   AF-A0A6L6Q6W7-F1
#
_cell.length_a   1.000
_cell.length_b   1.000
_cell.length_c   1.000
_cell.angle_alpha   90.00
_cell.angle_beta   90.00
_cell.angle_gamma   90.00
#
_symmetry.space_group_name_H-M   'P 1'
#
loop_
_entity.id
_entity.type
_entity.pdbx_description
1 polymer ?
#
loop_
_entity_poly.entity_id
_entity_poly.type
_entity_poly.pdbx_seq_one_letter_code
_entity_poly.pdbx_strand_id
1 'polypeptide(L)'
;MIIKALLNWIAAAASLIGLFFTLRPVSGSMSLKQMTFVAVVSIIFTIAAIRDILEERRRLAKRYRNSDAINSYMFSMLKNSGRCEICSRDASWVTDAKIYALLKQKASRRELTFLVHRSTPELIELKNLGAEIIVYGSLGFDPITRFTVVNSGNQASSYVAIGRRKPNEHHVIEELDSSHPTYSMALDLIRSIKIANDNFKKI
;
A
#
# COMPACT_ATOMS: atom_id res chain seq x y z
N MET A 1 13.32 -12.87 -0.19
CA MET A 1 12.83 -12.61 -1.57
C MET A 1 13.90 -12.00 -2.46
N ILE A 2 14.61 -10.96 -2.04
CA ILE A 2 15.69 -10.30 -2.82
C ILE A 2 16.72 -11.30 -3.41
N ILE A 3 17.18 -12.27 -2.62
CA ILE A 3 18.13 -13.30 -3.08
C ILE A 3 17.53 -14.16 -4.22
N LYS A 4 16.21 -14.47 -4.17
CA LYS A 4 15.54 -15.24 -5.23
C LYS A 4 15.42 -14.43 -6.52
N ALA A 5 15.06 -13.14 -6.43
CA ALA A 5 14.99 -12.25 -7.58
C ALA A 5 16.36 -12.12 -8.27
N LEU A 6 17.42 -11.91 -7.48
CA LEU A 6 18.79 -11.85 -7.99
C LEU A 6 19.22 -13.16 -8.66
N LEU A 7 18.94 -14.31 -8.03
CA LEU A 7 19.26 -15.62 -8.58
C LEU A 7 18.52 -15.88 -9.90
N ASN A 8 17.25 -15.46 -10.03
CA ASN A 8 16.49 -15.60 -11.27
C ASN A 8 17.11 -14.79 -12.42
N TRP A 9 17.50 -13.54 -12.16
CA TRP A 9 18.16 -12.70 -13.18
C TRP A 9 19.55 -13.22 -13.58
N ILE A 10 20.33 -13.72 -12.61
CA ILE A 10 21.63 -14.37 -12.88
C ILE A 10 21.43 -15.64 -13.70
N ALA A 11 20.44 -16.48 -13.36
CA ALA A 11 20.14 -17.70 -14.10
C ALA A 11 19.71 -17.41 -15.54
N ALA A 12 18.87 -16.39 -15.74
CA ALA A 12 18.44 -15.98 -17.07
C ALA A 12 19.62 -15.42 -17.90
N ALA A 13 20.49 -14.60 -17.31
CA ALA A 13 21.70 -14.11 -17.97
C ALA A 13 22.66 -15.26 -18.32
N ALA A 14 22.90 -16.19 -17.38
CA ALA A 14 23.75 -17.35 -17.58
C ALA A 14 23.20 -18.29 -18.66
N SER A 15 21.88 -18.48 -18.73
CA SER A 15 21.23 -19.28 -19.77
C SER A 15 21.40 -18.67 -21.15
N LEU A 16 21.22 -17.35 -21.28
CA LEU A 16 21.38 -16.65 -22.56
C LEU A 16 22.85 -16.63 -23.02
N ILE A 17 23.78 -16.41 -22.09
CA ILE A 17 25.22 -16.50 -22.36
C ILE A 17 25.61 -17.93 -22.75
N GLY A 18 25.10 -18.94 -22.04
CA GLY A 18 25.32 -20.35 -22.34
C GLY A 18 24.82 -20.73 -23.73
N LEU A 19 23.60 -20.32 -24.09
CA LEU A 19 23.04 -20.52 -25.43
C LEU A 19 23.92 -19.88 -26.52
N PHE A 20 24.40 -18.66 -26.27
CA PHE A 20 25.30 -17.97 -27.17
C PHE A 20 26.62 -18.72 -27.39
N PHE A 21 27.20 -19.32 -26.34
CA PHE A 21 28.39 -20.15 -26.46
C PHE A 21 28.12 -21.49 -27.17
N THR A 22 26.96 -22.11 -26.96
CA THR A 22 26.62 -23.36 -27.66
C THR A 22 26.44 -23.19 -29.16
N LEU A 23 25.99 -22.01 -29.60
CA LEU A 23 25.82 -21.69 -31.02
C LEU A 23 27.12 -21.21 -31.70
N ARG A 24 28.23 -21.16 -30.96
CA ARG A 24 29.52 -20.67 -31.45
C ARG A 24 30.32 -21.80 -32.12
N PRO A 25 30.85 -21.60 -33.34
CA PRO A 25 31.79 -22.55 -33.94
C PRO A 25 33.11 -22.60 -33.14
N VAL A 26 33.65 -23.80 -32.94
CA VAL A 26 34.74 -24.14 -32.00
C VAL A 26 36.08 -23.42 -32.33
N SER A 27 36.26 -22.90 -33.54
CA SER A 27 37.53 -22.35 -34.01
C SER A 27 37.53 -20.81 -34.05
N GLY A 28 38.11 -20.17 -33.03
CA GLY A 28 38.49 -18.75 -33.08
C GLY A 28 38.51 -18.05 -31.72
N SER A 29 39.33 -17.00 -31.59
CA SER A 29 39.28 -16.05 -30.47
C SER A 29 37.93 -15.31 -30.43
N MET A 30 37.55 -14.76 -29.28
CA MET A 30 36.31 -13.98 -29.17
C MET A 30 36.38 -12.77 -30.10
N SER A 31 35.46 -12.70 -31.07
CA SER A 31 35.32 -11.49 -31.88
C SER A 31 34.82 -10.35 -31.00
N LEU A 32 35.30 -9.12 -31.27
CA LEU A 32 34.85 -7.93 -30.57
C LEU A 32 33.32 -7.81 -30.53
N LYS A 33 32.62 -8.16 -31.62
CA LYS A 33 31.15 -8.15 -31.69
C LYS A 33 30.50 -9.08 -30.66
N GLN A 34 31.10 -10.25 -30.42
CA GLN A 34 30.61 -11.23 -29.44
C GLN A 34 30.82 -10.71 -28.01
N MET A 35 31.98 -10.11 -27.75
CA MET A 35 32.27 -9.49 -26.46
C MET A 35 31.33 -8.30 -26.19
N THR A 36 31.08 -7.47 -27.19
CA THR A 36 30.10 -6.37 -27.10
C THR A 36 28.69 -6.90 -26.83
N PHE A 37 28.27 -7.98 -27.51
CA PHE A 37 26.95 -8.58 -27.28
C PHE A 37 26.79 -9.06 -25.83
N VAL A 38 27.77 -9.83 -25.32
CA VAL A 38 27.76 -10.32 -23.93
C VAL A 38 27.76 -9.16 -22.93
N ALA A 39 28.54 -8.11 -23.19
CA ALA A 39 28.56 -6.91 -22.34
C ALA A 39 27.20 -6.20 -22.31
N VAL A 40 26.56 -5.97 -23.48
CA VAL A 40 25.24 -5.32 -23.57
C VAL A 40 24.17 -6.13 -22.86
N VAL A 41 24.13 -7.45 -23.10
CA VAL A 41 23.21 -8.36 -22.40
C VAL A 41 23.41 -8.27 -20.90
N SER A 42 24.65 -8.36 -20.42
CA SER A 42 24.95 -8.29 -18.98
C SER A 42 24.50 -6.96 -18.36
N ILE A 43 24.68 -5.84 -19.07
CA ILE A 43 24.20 -4.51 -18.62
C ILE A 43 22.68 -4.48 -18.53
N ILE A 44 21.95 -4.95 -19.55
CA ILE A 44 20.48 -4.96 -19.57
C ILE A 44 19.94 -5.77 -18.38
N PHE A 45 20.47 -6.98 -18.18
CA PHE A 45 20.07 -7.84 -17.07
C PHE A 45 20.41 -7.24 -15.70
N THR A 46 21.54 -6.56 -15.58
CA THR A 46 21.91 -5.83 -14.34
C THR A 46 20.95 -4.70 -14.05
N ILE A 47 20.59 -3.89 -15.06
CA ILE A 47 19.61 -2.80 -14.91
C ILE A 47 18.25 -3.36 -14.52
N ALA A 48 17.79 -4.44 -15.16
CA ALA A 48 16.53 -5.08 -14.85
C ALA A 48 16.51 -5.62 -13.40
N ALA A 49 17.58 -6.29 -12.97
CA ALA A 49 17.73 -6.79 -11.60
C ALA A 49 17.73 -5.66 -10.57
N ILE A 50 18.43 -4.55 -10.83
CA ILE A 50 18.43 -3.38 -9.95
C ILE A 50 17.02 -2.80 -9.84
N ARG A 51 16.31 -2.63 -10.96
CA ARG A 51 14.93 -2.11 -10.97
C ARG A 51 13.98 -2.99 -10.16
N ASP A 52 14.05 -4.30 -10.36
CA ASP A 52 13.22 -5.29 -9.67
C ASP A 52 13.50 -5.29 -8.16
N ILE A 53 14.77 -5.23 -7.74
CA ILE A 53 15.15 -5.12 -6.32
C ILE A 53 14.66 -3.80 -5.71
N LEU A 54 14.77 -2.69 -6.43
CA LEU A 54 14.30 -1.38 -5.95
C LEU A 54 12.77 -1.35 -5.84
N GLU A 55 12.07 -1.94 -6.78
CA GLU A 55 10.61 -2.05 -6.76
C GLU A 55 10.14 -2.94 -5.61
N GLU A 56 10.77 -4.09 -5.42
CA GLU A 56 10.48 -4.98 -4.30
C GLU A 56 10.74 -4.29 -2.96
N ARG A 57 11.84 -3.54 -2.83
CA ARG A 57 12.12 -2.74 -1.62
C ARG A 57 11.06 -1.67 -1.35
N ARG A 58 10.43 -1.12 -2.39
CA ARG A 58 9.31 -0.17 -2.23
C ARG A 58 8.02 -0.88 -1.79
N ARG A 59 7.83 -2.13 -2.21
CA ARG A 59 6.70 -2.98 -1.81
C ARG A 59 6.85 -3.59 -0.41
N LEU A 60 8.08 -3.66 0.11
CA LEU A 60 8.32 -4.16 1.46
C LEU A 60 7.58 -3.30 2.50
N ALA A 61 6.79 -3.96 3.32
CA ALA A 61 6.01 -3.33 4.37
C ALA A 61 6.91 -2.52 5.32
N LYS A 62 6.53 -1.25 5.53
CA LYS A 62 7.31 -0.29 6.34
C LYS A 62 7.15 -0.63 7.81
N ARG A 63 8.28 -0.81 8.51
CA ARG A 63 8.32 -1.15 9.94
C ARG A 63 8.53 0.10 10.77
N TYR A 64 7.66 0.33 11.73
CA TYR A 64 7.69 1.49 12.62
C TYR A 64 7.89 1.06 14.06
N ARG A 65 8.85 1.71 14.73
CA ARG A 65 9.23 1.38 16.12
C ARG A 65 8.42 2.15 17.16
N ASN A 66 7.93 3.34 16.82
CA ASN A 66 7.21 4.22 17.73
C ASN A 66 5.93 4.77 17.07
N SER A 67 5.02 5.27 17.91
CA SER A 67 3.78 5.94 17.50
C SER A 67 4.05 7.19 16.66
N ASP A 68 5.11 7.93 16.96
CA ASP A 68 5.39 9.20 16.29
C ASP A 68 5.76 9.01 14.81
N ALA A 69 6.52 7.96 14.50
CA ALA A 69 6.83 7.62 13.12
C ALA A 69 5.60 7.10 12.36
N ILE A 70 4.69 6.39 13.05
CA ILE A 70 3.39 5.98 12.48
C ILE A 70 2.55 7.21 12.17
N ASN A 71 2.42 8.13 13.12
CA ASN A 71 1.66 9.37 12.96
C ASN A 71 2.24 10.25 11.86
N SER A 72 3.57 10.37 11.80
CA SER A 72 4.27 11.12 10.74
C SER A 72 4.04 10.51 9.36
N TYR A 73 4.06 9.18 9.28
CA TYR A 73 3.72 8.47 8.05
C TYR A 73 2.26 8.68 7.66
N MET A 74 1.32 8.46 8.58
CA MET A 74 -0.12 8.66 8.35
C MET A 74 -0.41 10.09 7.91
N PHE A 75 0.23 11.09 8.54
CA PHE A 75 0.13 12.49 8.16
C PHE A 75 0.62 12.71 6.73
N SER A 76 1.80 12.21 6.36
CA SER A 76 2.35 12.35 5.00
C SER A 76 1.46 11.68 3.96
N MET A 77 0.99 10.47 4.26
CA MET A 77 0.09 9.68 3.41
C MET A 77 -1.22 10.43 3.16
N LEU A 78 -1.87 10.90 4.22
CA LEU A 78 -3.14 11.63 4.11
C LEU A 78 -2.94 12.99 3.44
N LYS A 79 -1.87 13.72 3.75
CA LYS A 79 -1.61 15.06 3.20
C LYS A 79 -1.50 15.05 1.67
N ASN A 80 -0.85 14.02 1.11
CA ASN A 80 -0.56 13.92 -0.32
C ASN A 80 -1.65 13.17 -1.10
N SER A 81 -2.79 12.89 -0.48
CA SER A 81 -3.87 12.12 -1.08
C SER A 81 -5.12 12.96 -1.29
N GLY A 82 -6.00 12.50 -2.18
CA GLY A 82 -7.36 13.01 -2.35
C GLY A 82 -8.34 12.39 -1.36
N ARG A 83 -9.41 11.79 -1.88
CA ARG A 83 -10.45 11.14 -1.07
C ARG A 83 -9.90 9.93 -0.31
N CYS A 84 -10.17 9.86 0.99
CA CYS A 84 -9.73 8.79 1.87
C CYS A 84 -10.91 8.13 2.57
N GLU A 85 -10.89 6.80 2.63
CA GLU A 85 -11.84 6.01 3.41
C GLU A 85 -11.07 5.24 4.48
N ILE A 86 -11.28 5.61 5.74
CA ILE A 86 -10.51 5.11 6.89
C ILE A 86 -11.40 4.13 7.67
N CYS A 87 -11.04 2.86 7.67
CA CYS A 87 -11.65 1.83 8.50
C CYS A 87 -10.81 1.63 9.76
N SER A 88 -11.32 2.10 10.90
CA SER A 88 -10.64 2.07 12.18
C SER A 88 -11.55 1.50 13.26
N ARG A 89 -10.99 0.96 14.35
CA ARG A 89 -11.80 0.50 15.48
C ARG A 89 -12.16 1.66 16.41
N ASP A 90 -11.14 2.38 16.88
CA ASP A 90 -11.23 3.43 17.90
C ASP A 90 -10.87 4.83 17.37
N ALA A 91 -10.11 4.91 16.27
CA ALA A 91 -9.59 6.16 15.71
C ALA A 91 -8.84 7.04 16.74
N SER A 92 -8.24 6.42 17.76
CA SER A 92 -7.58 7.14 18.88
C SER A 92 -6.45 8.08 18.45
N TRP A 93 -5.82 7.80 17.32
CA TRP A 93 -4.74 8.60 16.72
C TRP A 93 -5.21 9.94 16.12
N VAL A 94 -6.53 10.15 15.95
CA VAL A 94 -7.11 11.41 15.44
C VAL A 94 -6.87 12.58 16.39
N THR A 95 -6.60 12.32 17.67
CA THR A 95 -6.34 13.33 18.70
C THR A 95 -5.01 14.09 18.53
N ASP A 96 -4.08 13.59 17.70
CA ASP A 96 -2.86 14.31 17.38
C ASP A 96 -3.17 15.64 16.67
N ALA A 97 -2.70 16.75 17.20
CA ALA A 97 -3.07 18.09 16.73
C ALA A 97 -2.76 18.34 15.24
N LYS A 98 -1.65 17.80 14.73
CA LYS A 98 -1.25 18.00 13.32
C LYS A 98 -2.13 17.18 12.40
N ILE A 99 -2.36 15.92 12.77
CA ILE A 99 -3.27 15.04 12.04
C ILE A 99 -4.69 15.60 12.07
N TYR A 100 -5.16 16.04 13.23
CA TYR A 100 -6.51 16.55 13.39
C TYR A 100 -6.78 17.77 12.51
N ALA A 101 -5.84 18.72 12.48
CA ALA A 101 -5.93 19.89 11.60
C ALA A 101 -6.05 19.49 10.12
N LEU A 102 -5.26 18.50 9.68
CA LEU A 102 -5.33 17.95 8.32
C LEU A 102 -6.68 17.27 8.05
N LEU A 103 -7.19 16.48 8.99
CA LEU A 103 -8.48 15.81 8.86
C LEU A 103 -9.63 16.82 8.76
N LYS A 104 -9.59 17.92 9.52
CA LYS A 104 -10.56 19.02 9.39
C LYS A 104 -10.55 19.66 8.00
N GLN A 105 -9.36 19.87 7.43
CA GLN A 105 -9.22 20.37 6.06
C GLN A 105 -9.80 19.39 5.03
N LYS A 106 -9.63 18.08 5.22
CA LYS A 106 -10.20 17.06 4.33
C LYS A 106 -11.71 16.91 4.49
N ALA A 107 -12.20 17.01 5.73
CA ALA A 107 -13.62 17.00 6.05
C ALA A 107 -14.36 18.14 5.35
N SER A 108 -13.83 19.37 5.42
CA SER A 108 -14.44 20.54 4.75
C SER A 108 -14.49 20.42 3.23
N ARG A 109 -13.60 19.62 2.64
CA ARG A 109 -13.58 19.28 1.20
C ARG A 109 -14.44 18.07 0.85
N ARG A 110 -15.09 17.43 1.82
CA ARG A 110 -15.86 16.18 1.65
C ARG A 110 -15.02 15.05 1.04
N GLU A 111 -13.75 15.00 1.42
CA GLU A 111 -12.77 14.00 0.97
C GLU A 111 -12.56 12.88 2.00
N LEU A 112 -13.33 12.87 3.09
CA LEU A 112 -13.04 12.03 4.24
C LEU A 112 -14.26 11.20 4.63
N THR A 113 -14.10 9.88 4.58
CA THR A 113 -15.06 8.93 5.14
C THR A 113 -14.37 8.13 6.26
N PHE A 114 -14.98 8.07 7.43
CA PHE A 114 -14.58 7.18 8.53
C PHE A 114 -15.61 6.08 8.72
N LEU A 115 -15.12 4.86 8.81
CA LEU A 115 -15.87 3.68 9.24
C LEU A 115 -15.29 3.28 10.60
N VAL A 116 -16.08 3.43 11.67
CA VAL A 116 -15.61 3.26 13.06
C VAL A 116 -16.53 2.39 13.90
N HIS A 117 -16.00 1.71 14.90
CA HIS A 117 -16.83 0.92 15.82
C HIS A 117 -17.64 1.82 16.75
N ARG A 118 -17.05 2.94 17.20
CA ARG A 118 -17.69 3.90 18.12
C ARG A 118 -17.37 5.32 17.66
N SER A 119 -18.31 6.23 17.88
CA SER A 119 -18.08 7.66 17.63
C SER A 119 -17.28 8.27 18.78
N THR A 120 -16.43 9.24 18.47
CA THR A 120 -15.73 10.09 19.45
C THR A 120 -16.13 11.56 19.24
N PRO A 121 -15.87 12.47 20.20
CA PRO A 121 -16.14 13.90 20.02
C PRO A 121 -15.46 14.50 18.77
N GLU A 122 -14.22 14.09 18.50
CA GLU A 122 -13.45 14.52 17.32
C GLU A 122 -14.12 14.09 16.01
N LEU A 123 -14.62 12.85 15.96
CA LEU A 123 -15.34 12.36 14.79
C LEU A 123 -16.67 13.09 14.58
N ILE A 124 -17.35 13.50 15.65
CA ILE A 124 -18.58 14.31 15.57
C ILE A 124 -18.26 15.69 14.99
N GLU A 125 -17.19 16.35 15.44
CA GLU A 125 -16.75 17.63 14.86
C GLU A 125 -16.39 17.46 13.37
N LEU A 126 -15.64 16.42 13.00
CA LEU A 126 -15.31 16.13 11.60
C LEU A 126 -16.57 15.89 10.76
N LYS A 127 -17.58 15.20 11.31
CA LYS A 127 -18.88 15.03 10.65
C LYS A 127 -19.55 16.36 10.36
N ASN A 128 -19.57 17.26 11.34
CA ASN A 128 -20.17 18.58 11.20
C ASN A 128 -19.44 19.44 10.15
N LEU A 129 -18.15 19.19 9.95
CA LEU A 129 -17.35 19.83 8.90
C LEU A 129 -17.56 19.22 7.50
N GLY A 130 -18.26 18.10 7.38
CA GLY A 130 -18.59 17.47 6.09
C GLY A 130 -17.92 16.12 5.84
N ALA A 131 -17.23 15.54 6.84
CA ALA A 131 -16.80 14.15 6.75
C ALA A 131 -18.01 13.20 6.84
N GLU A 132 -17.94 12.09 6.10
CA GLU A 132 -18.89 10.99 6.26
C GLU A 132 -18.43 10.09 7.41
N ILE A 133 -19.24 9.95 8.47
CA ILE A 133 -18.92 9.05 9.59
C ILE A 133 -19.97 7.95 9.65
N ILE A 134 -19.52 6.71 9.51
CA ILE A 134 -20.34 5.50 9.63
C ILE A 134 -19.90 4.73 10.87
N VAL A 135 -20.80 4.61 11.84
CA VAL A 135 -20.56 3.84 13.06
C VAL A 135 -21.08 2.43 12.87
N TYR A 136 -20.20 1.46 12.60
CA TYR A 136 -20.60 0.08 12.30
C TYR A 136 -20.78 -0.79 13.54
N GLY A 137 -20.40 -0.32 14.73
CA GLY A 137 -20.49 -1.13 15.96
C GLY A 137 -21.93 -1.56 16.32
N SER A 138 -22.94 -0.79 15.90
CA SER A 138 -24.35 -1.14 16.07
C SER A 138 -24.84 -2.21 15.08
N LEU A 139 -24.07 -2.52 14.04
CA LEU A 139 -24.41 -3.50 13.01
C LEU A 139 -24.00 -4.93 13.40
N GLY A 140 -23.48 -5.14 14.62
CA GLY A 140 -23.01 -6.45 15.08
C GLY A 140 -21.72 -6.93 14.41
N PHE A 141 -20.97 -6.01 13.79
CA PHE A 141 -19.75 -6.30 13.05
C PHE A 141 -18.51 -5.68 13.73
N ASP A 142 -17.47 -6.47 13.99
CA ASP A 142 -16.19 -5.99 14.56
C ASP A 142 -15.00 -6.48 13.71
N PRO A 143 -14.60 -5.71 12.68
CA PRO A 143 -13.45 -6.06 11.86
C PRO A 143 -12.18 -5.98 12.71
N ILE A 144 -11.41 -7.07 12.71
CA ILE A 144 -10.12 -7.12 13.40
C ILE A 144 -9.10 -6.19 12.74
N THR A 145 -9.21 -6.02 11.41
CA THR A 145 -8.24 -5.31 10.60
C THR A 145 -8.58 -3.83 10.48
N ARG A 146 -7.57 -2.98 10.72
CA ARG A 146 -7.61 -1.54 10.47
C ARG A 146 -6.92 -1.25 9.15
N PHE A 147 -7.55 -0.45 8.31
CA PHE A 147 -6.98 -0.08 7.01
C PHE A 147 -7.50 1.26 6.53
N THR A 148 -6.77 1.86 5.61
CA THR A 148 -7.14 3.11 4.95
C THR A 148 -7.07 2.89 3.44
N VAL A 149 -8.17 3.15 2.73
CA VAL A 149 -8.17 3.24 1.28
C VAL A 149 -7.86 4.69 0.90
N VAL A 150 -6.76 4.88 0.19
CA VAL A 150 -6.27 6.18 -0.25
C VAL A 150 -6.66 6.42 -1.70
N ASN A 151 -7.00 7.66 -2.05
CA ASN A 151 -7.49 8.06 -3.37
C ASN A 151 -8.71 7.25 -3.83
N SER A 152 -9.66 7.00 -2.91
CA SER A 152 -10.86 6.23 -3.22
C SER A 152 -11.64 6.88 -4.38
N GLY A 153 -12.00 6.05 -5.37
CA GLY A 153 -12.65 6.47 -6.62
C GLY A 153 -11.70 6.71 -7.80
N ASN A 154 -10.37 6.65 -7.61
CA ASN A 154 -9.39 6.74 -8.69
C ASN A 154 -8.50 5.48 -8.75
N GLN A 155 -8.89 4.50 -9.56
CA GLN A 155 -8.20 3.20 -9.66
C GLN A 155 -6.72 3.29 -10.03
N ALA A 156 -6.31 4.32 -10.79
CA ALA A 156 -4.94 4.47 -11.25
C ALA A 156 -3.97 4.90 -10.13
N SER A 157 -4.49 5.52 -9.06
CA SER A 157 -3.66 6.02 -7.95
C SER A 157 -4.15 5.56 -6.57
N SER A 158 -5.12 4.64 -6.53
CA SER A 158 -5.66 4.10 -5.30
C SER A 158 -4.83 2.92 -4.77
N TYR A 159 -4.74 2.85 -3.46
CA TYR A 159 -4.11 1.76 -2.74
C TYR A 159 -4.74 1.62 -1.36
N VAL A 160 -4.51 0.47 -0.73
CA VAL A 160 -4.91 0.20 0.65
C VAL A 160 -3.67 0.17 1.55
N ALA A 161 -3.68 0.95 2.62
CA ALA A 161 -2.69 0.92 3.68
C ALA A 161 -3.24 0.11 4.86
N ILE A 162 -2.55 -0.98 5.23
CA ILE A 162 -2.99 -1.89 6.28
C ILE A 162 -2.00 -1.86 7.43
N GLY A 163 -2.47 -1.46 8.60
CA GLY A 163 -1.70 -1.51 9.84
C GLY A 163 -1.78 -2.89 10.48
N ARG A 164 -0.64 -3.54 10.72
CA ARG A 164 -0.54 -4.82 11.42
C ARG A 164 0.40 -4.68 12.61
N ARG A 165 0.01 -5.27 13.74
CA ARG A 165 0.87 -5.41 14.93
C ARG A 165 0.72 -6.81 15.47
N LYS A 166 1.76 -7.63 15.35
CA LYS A 166 1.83 -8.92 16.05
C LYS A 166 2.34 -8.71 17.48
N PRO A 167 1.98 -9.59 18.43
CA PRO A 167 2.58 -9.58 19.77
C PRO A 167 4.10 -9.60 19.66
N ASN A 168 4.78 -8.73 20.41
CA ASN A 168 6.26 -8.60 20.44
C ASN A 168 6.94 -8.21 19.11
N GLU A 169 6.18 -7.81 18.09
CA GLU A 169 6.73 -7.29 16.83
C GLU A 169 6.47 -5.77 16.68
N HIS A 170 7.30 -5.13 15.85
CA HIS A 170 7.10 -3.74 15.46
C HIS A 170 5.78 -3.57 14.69
N HIS A 171 5.20 -2.37 14.77
CA HIS A 171 4.03 -2.05 13.95
C HIS A 171 4.47 -1.98 12.49
N VAL A 172 3.71 -2.61 11.61
CA VAL A 172 4.01 -2.66 10.18
C VAL A 172 2.85 -2.04 9.43
N ILE A 173 3.15 -1.14 8.50
CA ILE A 173 2.16 -0.64 7.54
C ILE A 173 2.54 -1.16 6.17
N GLU A 174 1.62 -1.91 5.57
CA GLU A 174 1.74 -2.47 4.23
C GLU A 174 0.86 -1.66 3.27
N GLU A 175 1.44 -1.16 2.19
CA GLU A 175 0.73 -0.46 1.11
C GLU A 175 0.55 -1.43 -0.06
N LEU A 176 -0.70 -1.66 -0.45
CA LEU A 176 -1.06 -2.57 -1.54
C LEU A 176 -1.86 -1.79 -2.59
N ASP A 177 -1.38 -1.81 -3.84
CA ASP A 177 -2.04 -1.12 -4.95
C ASP A 177 -3.38 -1.76 -5.33
N SER A 178 -4.07 -1.12 -6.28
CA SER A 178 -5.39 -1.55 -6.76
C SER A 178 -5.41 -2.90 -7.47
N SER A 179 -4.26 -3.47 -7.86
CA SER A 179 -4.16 -4.78 -8.49
C SER A 179 -4.13 -5.93 -7.47
N HIS A 180 -3.81 -5.64 -6.20
CA HIS A 180 -3.71 -6.66 -5.17
C HIS A 180 -5.11 -7.10 -4.67
N PRO A 181 -5.41 -8.41 -4.54
CA PRO A 181 -6.74 -8.89 -4.12
C PRO A 181 -7.26 -8.29 -2.80
N THR A 182 -6.36 -8.03 -1.85
CA THR A 182 -6.69 -7.34 -0.58
C THR A 182 -7.31 -5.96 -0.78
N TYR A 183 -6.96 -5.23 -1.84
CA TYR A 183 -7.60 -3.97 -2.17
C TYR A 183 -9.08 -4.17 -2.50
N SER A 184 -9.40 -5.14 -3.35
CA SER A 184 -10.79 -5.50 -3.68
C SER A 184 -11.56 -5.93 -2.43
N MET A 185 -10.96 -6.76 -1.56
CA MET A 185 -11.58 -7.16 -0.30
C MET A 185 -11.88 -5.96 0.62
N ALA A 186 -10.95 -5.00 0.70
CA ALA A 186 -11.15 -3.78 1.48
C ALA A 186 -12.32 -2.94 0.94
N LEU A 187 -12.45 -2.81 -0.38
CA LEU A 187 -13.57 -2.12 -1.02
C LEU A 187 -14.90 -2.85 -0.79
N ASP A 188 -14.93 -4.18 -0.93
CA ASP A 188 -16.12 -4.98 -0.70
C ASP A 188 -16.59 -4.89 0.74
N LEU A 189 -15.65 -4.85 1.69
CA LEU A 189 -15.95 -4.63 3.10
C LEU A 189 -16.54 -3.23 3.34
N ILE A 190 -15.92 -2.17 2.82
CA ILE A 190 -16.46 -0.80 2.91
C ILE A 190 -17.88 -0.74 2.32
N ARG A 191 -18.08 -1.34 1.14
CA ARG A 191 -19.38 -1.38 0.47
C ARG A 191 -20.42 -2.11 1.31
N SER A 192 -20.07 -3.24 1.90
CA SER A 192 -20.95 -4.02 2.77
C SER A 192 -21.39 -3.21 3.99
N ILE A 193 -20.44 -2.50 4.64
CA ILE A 193 -20.75 -1.62 5.78
C ILE A 193 -21.67 -0.47 5.36
N LYS A 194 -21.41 0.17 4.21
CA LYS A 194 -22.24 1.25 3.67
C LYS A 194 -23.68 0.79 3.42
N ILE A 195 -23.86 -0.36 2.74
CA ILE A 195 -25.18 -0.94 2.47
C ILE A 195 -25.92 -1.27 3.77
N ALA A 196 -25.25 -1.92 4.73
CA ALA A 196 -25.85 -2.26 6.02
C ALA A 196 -26.29 -1.00 6.78
N ASN A 197 -25.47 0.05 6.79
CA ASN A 197 -25.81 1.34 7.40
C ASN A 197 -26.99 2.03 6.71
N ASP A 198 -27.08 1.99 5.39
CA ASP A 198 -28.20 2.60 4.65
C ASP A 198 -29.51 1.84 4.88
N ASN A 199 -29.45 0.53 5.03
CA ASN A 199 -30.62 -0.27 5.43
C ASN A 199 -31.03 0.02 6.87
N PHE A 200 -30.06 0.17 7.77
CA PHE A 200 -30.32 0.52 9.17
C PHE A 200 -31.01 1.89 9.32
N LYS A 201 -30.66 2.87 8.49
CA LYS A 201 -31.29 4.21 8.49
C LYS A 201 -32.73 4.24 7.97
N LYS A 202 -33.19 3.20 7.26
CA LYS A 202 -34.53 3.14 6.66
C LYS A 202 -35.57 2.52 7.62
N ILE A 203 -35.10 1.86 8.67
CA ILE A 203 -35.92 1.23 9.71
C ILE A 203 -36.10 2.23 10.85
#